data_AF-A0A6N2EGT8-F1
#
_entry.id   AF-A0A6N2EGT8-F1
#
_cell.length_a   1.000
_cell.length_b   1.000
_cell.length_c   1.000
_cell.angle_alpha   90.00
_cell.angle_beta   90.00
_cell.angle_gamma   90.00
#
_symmetry.space_group_name_H-M   'P 1'
#
loop_
_entity.id
_entity.type
_entity.pdbx_description
1 polymer ?
#
loop_
_entity_poly.entity_id
_entity_poly.type
_entity_poly.pdbx_seq_one_letter_code
_entity_poly.pdbx_strand_id
1 'polypeptide(L)'
;MSDDRKHLEIDRSEPDEWHTHTPEEGPPQEEHASRVDAGVLFLVFCIMTVGLTVTVVALIFYFSQHTNALKAELKETTHWRTDISIPYRESARQTLTGYAWEDQEREIVRVPLDLAIDRVIERYSEGQD
;
A
#
# COMPACT_ATOMS: atom_id res chain seq x y z
N MET A 1 14.64 -26.76 -70.96
CA MET A 1 14.58 -25.92 -69.74
C MET A 1 14.71 -24.48 -70.19
N SER A 2 13.60 -23.76 -70.29
CA SER A 2 13.62 -22.34 -70.67
C SER A 2 13.62 -21.50 -69.40
N ASP A 3 14.61 -20.61 -69.28
CA ASP A 3 14.84 -19.70 -68.17
C ASP A 3 13.76 -18.60 -68.20
N ASP A 4 12.73 -18.75 -67.35
CA ASP A 4 11.60 -17.81 -67.22
C ASP A 4 11.91 -16.76 -66.14
N ARG A 5 12.91 -15.92 -66.40
CA ARG A 5 13.17 -14.73 -65.57
C ARG A 5 12.35 -13.59 -66.12
N LYS A 6 11.26 -13.26 -65.43
CA LYS A 6 10.50 -12.03 -65.65
C LYS A 6 11.40 -10.84 -65.37
N HIS A 7 12.02 -10.30 -66.41
CA HIS A 7 12.62 -8.98 -66.35
C HIS A 7 11.48 -7.98 -66.16
N LEU A 8 11.38 -7.42 -64.95
CA LEU A 8 10.50 -6.29 -64.71
C LEU A 8 11.06 -5.13 -65.53
N GLU A 9 10.26 -4.64 -66.46
CA GLU A 9 10.57 -3.44 -67.21
C GLU A 9 10.67 -2.30 -66.20
N ILE A 10 11.86 -1.71 -66.07
CA ILE A 10 12.06 -0.57 -65.18
C ILE A 10 11.34 0.59 -65.86
N ASP A 11 10.17 0.94 -65.34
CA ASP A 11 9.43 2.11 -65.78
C ASP A 11 10.32 3.35 -65.56
N ARG A 12 10.69 4.01 -66.65
CA ARG A 12 11.47 5.25 -66.66
C ARG A 12 10.54 6.46 -66.85
N SER A 13 9.28 6.33 -66.44
CA SER A 13 8.37 7.45 -66.31
C SER A 13 9.02 8.56 -65.50
N GLU A 14 8.80 9.80 -65.91
CA GLU A 14 9.22 10.96 -65.15
C GLU A 14 8.70 10.84 -63.70
N PRO A 15 9.49 11.26 -62.69
CA PRO A 15 9.06 11.23 -61.31
C PRO A 15 7.73 11.98 -61.19
N ASP A 16 6.78 11.41 -60.46
CA ASP A 16 5.49 12.04 -60.25
C ASP A 16 5.63 13.39 -59.52
N GLU A 17 4.54 14.15 -59.46
CA GLU A 17 4.51 15.46 -58.80
C GLU A 17 4.86 15.37 -57.30
N TRP A 18 4.72 14.20 -56.66
CA TRP A 18 5.07 14.00 -55.25
C TRP A 18 6.58 13.94 -55.03
N HIS A 19 7.33 13.44 -56.02
CA HIS A 19 8.79 13.29 -55.94
C HIS A 19 9.55 14.45 -56.62
N THR A 20 8.84 15.48 -57.10
CA THR A 20 9.41 16.62 -57.80
C THR A 20 9.24 17.89 -56.97
N HIS A 21 10.35 18.45 -56.48
CA HIS A 21 10.33 19.69 -55.70
C HIS A 21 10.17 20.91 -56.62
N THR A 22 9.18 21.77 -56.36
CA THR A 22 9.08 23.06 -57.04
C THR A 22 9.88 24.16 -56.31
N PRO A 23 10.33 25.21 -57.00
CA PRO A 23 10.98 26.35 -56.35
C PRO A 23 10.10 27.10 -55.35
N GLU A 24 8.76 26.92 -55.39
CA GLU A 24 7.84 27.54 -54.44
C GLU A 24 7.81 26.85 -53.06
N GLU A 25 8.33 25.62 -52.95
CA GLU A 25 8.36 24.84 -51.70
C GLU A 25 9.31 25.41 -50.64
N GLY A 26 10.21 26.31 -51.05
CA GLY A 26 11.21 26.90 -50.18
C GLY A 26 12.43 26.00 -49.96
N PRO A 27 13.36 26.40 -49.08
CA PRO A 27 14.57 25.63 -48.83
C PRO A 27 14.25 24.31 -48.10
N PRO A 28 14.99 23.22 -48.38
CA PRO A 28 14.88 21.97 -47.62
C PRO A 28 15.00 22.23 -46.12
N GLN A 29 14.15 21.57 -45.33
CA GLN A 29 14.27 21.63 -43.87
C GLN A 29 15.60 21.01 -43.43
N GLU A 30 16.29 21.67 -42.50
CA GLU A 30 17.51 21.13 -41.91
C GLU A 30 17.21 19.84 -41.14
N GLU A 31 17.98 18.78 -41.37
CA GLU A 31 17.80 17.50 -40.69
C GLU A 31 17.97 17.65 -39.17
N HIS A 32 16.85 17.67 -38.44
CA HIS A 32 16.83 17.91 -37.00
C HIS A 32 17.57 16.84 -36.17
N ALA A 33 17.78 15.64 -36.72
CA ALA A 33 18.45 14.54 -36.04
C ALA A 33 19.91 14.32 -36.48
N SER A 34 20.41 15.07 -37.45
CA SER A 34 21.76 14.85 -38.01
C SER A 34 22.89 15.30 -37.08
N ARG A 35 22.59 16.19 -36.13
CA ARG A 35 23.55 16.78 -35.19
C ARG A 35 23.05 16.69 -33.77
N VAL A 36 23.08 15.47 -33.24
CA VAL A 36 22.85 15.24 -31.81
C VAL A 36 24.13 15.54 -31.04
N ASP A 37 24.05 16.49 -30.09
CA ASP A 37 25.13 16.75 -29.14
C ASP A 37 25.12 15.66 -28.05
N ALA A 38 26.07 14.73 -28.15
CA ALA A 38 26.24 13.65 -27.18
C ALA A 38 26.54 14.17 -25.76
N GLY A 39 27.18 15.34 -25.63
CA GLY A 39 27.44 15.98 -24.35
C GLY A 39 26.15 16.46 -23.68
N VAL A 40 25.24 17.05 -24.44
CA VAL A 40 23.92 17.47 -23.93
C VAL A 40 23.11 16.24 -23.50
N LEU A 41 23.10 15.17 -24.29
CA LEU A 41 22.41 13.93 -23.91
C LEU A 41 22.98 13.33 -22.62
N PHE A 42 24.30 13.28 -22.49
CA PHE A 42 24.95 12.75 -21.29
C PHE A 42 24.64 13.60 -20.05
N LEU A 43 24.63 14.92 -20.19
CA LEU A 43 24.28 15.83 -19.10
C LEU A 43 22.82 15.63 -18.65
N VAL A 44 21.88 15.54 -19.59
CA VAL A 44 20.47 15.27 -19.29
C VAL A 44 20.31 13.92 -18.60
N PHE A 45 21.00 12.88 -19.10
CA PHE A 45 21.00 11.56 -18.47
C PHE A 45 21.52 11.60 -17.02
N CYS A 46 22.61 12.32 -16.76
CA CYS A 46 23.14 12.49 -15.42
C CYS A 46 22.13 13.19 -14.50
N ILE A 47 21.49 14.27 -14.96
CA ILE A 47 20.47 15.00 -14.19
C ILE A 47 19.27 14.10 -13.87
N MET A 48 18.77 13.35 -14.85
CA MET A 48 17.66 12.42 -14.64
C MET A 48 18.02 11.32 -13.63
N THR A 49 19.23 10.77 -13.74
CA THR A 49 19.71 9.70 -12.83
C THR A 49 19.85 10.22 -11.40
N VAL A 50 20.43 11.41 -11.22
CA VAL A 50 20.55 12.05 -9.89
C VAL A 50 19.16 12.37 -9.34
N GLY A 51 18.28 12.96 -10.15
CA GLY A 51 16.90 13.26 -9.76
C GLY A 51 16.16 12.02 -9.29
N LEU A 52 16.21 10.94 -10.06
CA LEU A 52 15.61 9.65 -9.69
C LEU A 52 16.18 9.12 -8.37
N THR A 53 17.50 9.16 -8.21
CA THR A 53 18.18 8.68 -6.99
C THR A 53 17.70 9.48 -5.77
N VAL A 54 17.63 10.81 -5.87
CA VAL A 54 17.14 11.67 -4.80
C VAL A 54 15.68 11.35 -4.46
N THR A 55 14.82 11.18 -5.46
CA THR A 55 13.41 10.83 -5.24
C THR A 55 13.27 9.48 -4.54
N VAL A 56 14.03 8.46 -4.96
CA VAL A 56 14.01 7.14 -4.31
C VAL A 56 14.47 7.22 -2.86
N VAL A 57 15.57 7.93 -2.58
CA VAL A 57 16.06 8.13 -1.22
C VAL A 57 15.02 8.86 -0.36
N ALA A 58 14.42 9.92 -0.87
CA ALA A 58 13.37 10.66 -0.17
C ALA A 58 12.16 9.77 0.17
N LEU A 59 11.72 8.92 -0.77
CA LEU A 59 10.66 7.95 -0.54
C LEU A 59 11.04 6.94 0.54
N ILE A 60 12.26 6.39 0.51
CA ILE A 60 12.72 5.46 1.55
C ILE A 60 12.66 6.10 2.93
N PHE A 61 13.15 7.33 3.07
CA PHE A 61 13.09 8.05 4.36
C PHE A 61 11.65 8.29 4.80
N TYR A 62 10.80 8.77 3.90
CA TYR A 62 9.38 9.02 4.19
C TYR A 62 8.65 7.75 4.64
N PHE A 63 8.77 6.66 3.88
CA PHE A 63 8.14 5.38 4.20
C PHE A 63 8.73 4.74 5.45
N SER A 64 10.05 4.83 5.67
CA SER A 64 10.67 4.32 6.90
C SER A 64 10.13 5.02 8.13
N GLN A 65 10.06 6.36 8.11
CA GLN A 65 9.50 7.13 9.23
C GLN A 65 8.03 6.77 9.48
N HIS A 66 7.21 6.74 8.43
CA HIS A 66 5.79 6.45 8.56
C HIS A 66 5.52 5.01 9.04
N THR A 67 6.20 4.02 8.46
CA THR A 67 6.04 2.61 8.86
C THR A 67 6.57 2.35 10.26
N ASN A 68 7.62 3.03 10.69
CA ASN A 68 8.13 2.90 12.06
C ASN A 68 7.14 3.50 13.08
N ALA A 69 6.50 4.63 12.77
CA ALA A 69 5.46 5.20 13.61
C ALA A 69 4.26 4.25 13.75
N LEU A 70 3.76 3.70 12.63
CA LEU A 70 2.67 2.72 12.65
C LEU A 70 3.03 1.44 13.42
N LYS A 71 4.26 0.94 13.25
CA LYS A 71 4.75 -0.22 14.00
C LYS A 71 4.85 0.07 15.50
N ALA A 72 5.24 1.29 15.89
CA ALA A 72 5.28 1.70 17.29
C ALA A 72 3.86 1.72 17.89
N GLU A 73 2.90 2.33 17.20
CA GLU A 73 1.50 2.39 17.65
C GLU A 73 0.85 1.00 17.77
N LEU A 74 1.11 0.10 16.81
CA LEU A 74 0.65 -1.28 16.89
C LEU A 74 1.27 -2.05 18.06
N LYS A 75 2.57 -1.81 18.35
CA LYS A 75 3.23 -2.39 19.53
C LYS A 75 2.60 -1.90 20.82
N GLU A 76 2.33 -0.60 20.93
CA GLU A 76 1.67 -0.02 22.12
C GLU A 76 0.26 -0.59 22.32
N THR A 77 -0.51 -0.74 21.26
CA THR A 77 -1.86 -1.34 21.31
C THR A 77 -1.80 -2.83 21.69
N THR A 78 -0.80 -3.55 21.19
CA THR A 78 -0.60 -4.98 21.51
C THR A 78 -0.12 -5.18 22.94
N HIS A 79 0.77 -4.31 23.43
CA HIS A 79 1.22 -4.29 24.82
C HIS A 79 0.05 -4.00 25.77
N TRP A 80 -0.79 -3.01 25.47
CA TRP A 80 -2.00 -2.73 26.24
C TRP A 80 -2.93 -3.96 26.32
N ARG A 81 -3.13 -4.65 25.20
CA ARG A 81 -3.96 -5.85 25.17
C ARG A 81 -3.37 -6.98 26.00
N THR A 82 -2.07 -7.22 25.88
CA THR A 82 -1.41 -8.37 26.51
C THR A 82 -1.21 -8.16 28.00
N ASP A 83 -0.77 -6.97 28.39
CA ASP A 83 -0.30 -6.72 29.77
C ASP A 83 -1.39 -6.16 30.67
N ILE A 84 -2.46 -5.59 30.10
CA ILE A 84 -3.53 -4.97 30.89
C ILE A 84 -4.85 -5.71 30.65
N SER A 85 -5.26 -5.88 29.39
CA SER A 85 -6.60 -6.43 29.10
C SER A 85 -6.74 -7.91 29.46
N ILE A 86 -5.75 -8.76 29.13
CA ILE A 86 -5.79 -10.19 29.47
C ILE A 86 -5.78 -10.43 30.98
N PRO A 87 -4.81 -9.91 31.78
CA PRO A 87 -4.79 -10.16 33.22
C PRO A 87 -5.96 -9.51 33.95
N TYR A 88 -6.44 -8.34 33.50
CA TYR A 88 -7.68 -7.76 34.03
C TYR A 88 -8.89 -8.67 33.77
N ARG A 89 -9.00 -9.24 32.56
CA ARG A 89 -10.10 -10.16 32.24
C ARG A 89 -10.02 -11.44 33.07
N GLU A 90 -8.82 -11.98 33.28
CA GLU A 90 -8.64 -13.17 34.13
C GLU A 90 -8.94 -12.89 35.59
N SER A 91 -8.46 -11.77 36.15
CA SER A 91 -8.75 -11.39 37.53
C SER A 91 -10.23 -11.09 37.74
N ALA A 92 -10.88 -10.38 36.81
CA ALA A 92 -12.32 -10.16 36.82
C ALA A 92 -13.08 -11.49 36.74
N ARG A 93 -12.64 -12.44 35.91
CA ARG A 93 -13.25 -13.76 35.81
C ARG A 93 -13.12 -14.54 37.12
N GLN A 94 -11.93 -14.59 37.72
CA GLN A 94 -11.72 -15.22 39.02
C GLN A 94 -12.64 -14.61 40.09
N THR A 95 -12.77 -13.28 40.07
CA THR A 95 -13.62 -12.52 40.98
C THR A 95 -15.11 -12.84 40.79
N LEU A 96 -15.55 -13.15 39.57
CA LEU A 96 -16.95 -13.50 39.27
C LEU A 96 -17.29 -14.96 39.52
N THR A 97 -16.32 -15.87 39.43
CA THR A 97 -16.53 -17.32 39.60
C THR A 97 -16.24 -17.83 41.01
N GLY A 98 -15.50 -17.06 41.81
CA GLY A 98 -15.07 -17.46 43.15
C GLY A 98 -16.00 -16.98 44.27
N TYR A 99 -15.94 -17.68 45.40
CA TYR A 99 -16.43 -17.16 46.67
C TYR A 99 -15.35 -16.32 47.33
N ALA A 100 -15.70 -15.11 47.77
CA ALA A 100 -14.79 -14.25 48.50
C ALA A 100 -15.57 -13.37 49.48
N TRP A 101 -14.95 -13.00 50.60
CA TRP A 101 -15.50 -11.98 51.47
C TRP A 101 -15.35 -10.61 50.81
N GLU A 102 -16.44 -9.87 50.68
CA GLU A 102 -16.42 -8.49 50.19
C GLU A 102 -16.27 -7.51 51.35
N ASP A 103 -16.95 -7.78 52.48
CA ASP A 103 -16.78 -7.07 53.74
C ASP A 103 -16.96 -8.06 54.90
N GLN A 104 -15.86 -8.38 55.59
CA GLN A 104 -15.87 -9.33 56.69
C GLN A 104 -16.54 -8.77 57.95
N GLU A 105 -16.46 -7.45 58.18
CA GLU A 105 -17.07 -6.82 59.35
C GLU A 105 -18.60 -6.75 59.22
N ARG A 106 -19.10 -6.67 57.99
CA ARG A 106 -20.54 -6.65 57.68
C ARG A 106 -21.09 -8.00 57.24
N GLU A 107 -20.29 -9.06 57.31
CA GLU A 107 -20.63 -10.42 56.89
C GLU A 107 -21.14 -10.51 55.43
N ILE A 108 -20.65 -9.64 54.55
CA ILE A 108 -21.05 -9.61 53.13
C ILE A 108 -20.11 -10.54 52.35
N VAL A 109 -20.69 -11.62 51.84
CA VAL A 109 -20.00 -12.61 51.00
C VAL A 109 -20.38 -12.42 49.54
N ARG A 110 -19.37 -12.42 48.68
CA ARG A 110 -19.53 -12.52 47.24
C ARG A 110 -19.82 -13.96 46.85
N VAL A 111 -20.91 -14.16 46.11
CA VAL A 111 -21.34 -15.44 45.59
C VAL A 111 -20.98 -15.53 44.10
N PRO A 112 -20.55 -16.70 43.58
CA PRO A 112 -20.33 -16.89 42.15
C PRO A 112 -21.54 -16.46 41.34
N LEU A 113 -21.28 -15.82 40.20
CA LEU A 113 -22.31 -15.21 39.36
C LEU A 113 -23.40 -16.22 38.96
N ASP A 114 -23.01 -17.44 38.59
CA ASP A 114 -23.97 -18.48 38.16
C ASP A 114 -24.96 -18.81 39.28
N LEU A 115 -24.48 -18.95 40.52
CA LEU A 115 -25.33 -19.21 41.68
C LEU A 115 -26.17 -18.00 42.08
N ALA A 116 -25.67 -16.78 41.86
CA ALA A 116 -26.46 -15.58 42.05
C ALA A 116 -27.60 -15.50 41.04
N ILE A 117 -27.36 -15.89 39.79
CA ILE A 117 -28.40 -15.99 38.73
C ILE A 117 -29.46 -17.02 39.13
N ASP A 118 -29.05 -18.23 39.52
CA ASP A 118 -29.98 -19.30 39.91
C ASP A 118 -30.90 -18.86 41.07
N ARG A 119 -30.34 -18.19 42.10
CA ARG A 119 -31.12 -17.66 43.23
C ARG A 119 -32.10 -16.58 42.83
N VAL A 120 -31.75 -15.74 41.87
CA VAL A 120 -32.66 -14.71 41.36
C VAL A 120 -33.80 -15.35 40.58
N ILE A 121 -33.51 -16.35 39.75
CA ILE A 121 -34.53 -17.12 39.00
C ILE A 121 -35.50 -17.81 39.98
N GLU A 122 -34.96 -18.49 40.99
CA GLU A 122 -35.75 -19.17 42.04
C GLU A 122 -36.70 -18.19 42.74
N ARG A 123 -36.18 -17.05 43.20
CA ARG A 123 -37.00 -15.99 43.84
C ARG A 123 -38.12 -15.47 42.93
N TYR A 124 -37.86 -15.30 41.63
CA TYR A 124 -38.90 -14.87 40.70
C TYR A 124 -39.94 -15.95 40.42
N SER A 125 -39.57 -17.23 40.51
CA SER A 125 -40.51 -18.34 40.33
C SER A 125 -41.46 -18.54 41.51
N GLU A 126 -41.01 -18.24 42.74
CA GLU A 126 -41.83 -18.33 43.96
C GLU A 126 -42.75 -17.11 44.16
N GLY A 127 -42.38 -15.94 43.64
CA GLY A 127 -43.15 -14.69 43.77
C GLY A 127 -44.25 -14.49 42.71
N GLN A 128 -44.60 -15.54 41.96
CA GLN A 128 -45.57 -15.48 40.85
C GLN A 128 -46.94 -16.12 41.18
N ASP A 129 -47.22 -16.36 42.47
CA ASP A 129 -48.57 -16.59 43.02
C ASP A 129 -49.27 -15.26 43.37
#